data_AF-X8JUJ2-F1
#
_entry.id   AF-X8JUJ2-F1
#
_cell.length_a   1.000
_cell.length_b   1.000
_cell.length_c   1.000
_cell.angle_alpha   90.00
_cell.angle_beta   90.00
_cell.angle_gamma   90.00
#
_symmetry.space_group_name_H-M   'P 1'
#
loop_
_entity.id
_entity.type
_entity.pdbx_description
1 polymer ?
#
loop_
_entity_poly.entity_id
_entity_poly.type
_entity_poly.pdbx_seq_one_letter_code
_entity_poly.pdbx_strand_id
1 'polypeptide(L)'
;MALFHTLRLVSFATVLAFSLIVLGISGYWASLLQGVATSFLTSSSFSLAVSVITWAFMFPILLVGALRRGSFLSWVAIELGICGFLWVLWLASASYTTSMSAGLTLNCDLALSTEVESACRQYQAIQAFSWLNWLILFAYVVLVVVYVIKAMNKGQSVWTMEITDLSTAGSGSGTDASTIVASNYTGKTSQPDHYQQPQFNQPVQPYHPQTPQV
;
A
#
# COMPACT_ATOMS: atom_id res chain seq x y z
N MET A 1 3.65 -17.13 7.69
CA MET A 1 2.43 -16.82 6.94
C MET A 1 1.48 -15.91 7.72
N ALA A 2 1.15 -16.21 8.99
CA ALA A 2 0.20 -15.40 9.77
C ALA A 2 0.68 -13.97 10.08
N LEU A 3 1.96 -13.78 10.42
CA LEU A 3 2.45 -12.51 10.98
C LEU A 3 2.30 -11.31 10.02
N PHE A 4 2.60 -11.47 8.74
CA PHE A 4 2.49 -10.36 7.78
C PHE A 4 1.03 -9.98 7.49
N HIS A 5 0.15 -10.99 7.38
CA HIS A 5 -1.29 -10.76 7.24
C HIS A 5 -1.88 -10.10 8.48
N THR A 6 -1.47 -10.52 9.68
CA THR A 6 -1.85 -9.88 10.93
C THR A 6 -1.35 -8.44 10.99
N LEU A 7 -0.09 -8.17 10.62
CA LEU A 7 0.45 -6.81 10.60
C LEU A 7 -0.32 -5.89 9.65
N ARG A 8 -0.61 -6.34 8.43
CA ARG A 8 -1.42 -5.60 7.45
C ARG A 8 -2.83 -5.32 7.97
N LEU A 9 -3.49 -6.33 8.53
CA LEU A 9 -4.85 -6.17 9.06
C LEU A 9 -4.89 -5.24 10.27
N VAL A 10 -3.92 -5.37 11.19
CA VAL A 10 -3.80 -4.51 12.37
C VAL A 10 -3.47 -3.07 11.98
N SER A 11 -2.53 -2.84 11.06
CA SER A 11 -2.17 -1.49 10.62
C SER A 11 -3.35 -0.81 9.93
N PHE A 12 -4.02 -1.48 9.00
CA PHE A 12 -5.16 -0.91 8.26
C PHE A 12 -6.37 -0.69 9.16
N ALA A 13 -6.67 -1.61 10.07
CA ALA A 13 -7.74 -1.44 11.05
C ALA A 13 -7.47 -0.26 11.99
N THR A 14 -6.22 -0.12 12.47
CA THR A 14 -5.84 0.99 13.36
C THR A 14 -5.93 2.33 12.63
N VAL A 15 -5.44 2.41 11.40
CA VAL A 15 -5.53 3.63 10.57
C VAL A 15 -6.99 4.00 10.29
N LEU A 16 -7.86 3.03 10.01
CA LEU A 16 -9.29 3.29 9.81
C LEU A 16 -9.98 3.76 11.08
N ALA A 17 -9.66 3.18 12.24
CA ALA A 17 -10.21 3.58 13.53
C ALA A 17 -9.81 5.03 13.87
N PHE A 18 -8.53 5.37 13.73
CA PHE A 18 -8.04 6.73 13.97
C PHE A 18 -8.58 7.73 12.93
N SER A 19 -8.70 7.32 11.66
CA SER A 19 -9.35 8.12 10.62
C SER A 19 -10.81 8.42 10.95
N LEU A 20 -11.55 7.47 11.51
CA LEU A 20 -12.95 7.69 11.93
C LEU A 20 -13.06 8.71 13.09
N ILE A 21 -12.11 8.68 14.03
CA ILE A 21 -12.04 9.68 15.10
C ILE A 21 -11.80 11.08 14.51
N VAL A 22 -10.80 11.21 13.62
CA VAL A 22 -10.49 12.50 12.97
C VAL A 22 -11.68 12.97 12.11
N LEU A 23 -12.36 12.07 11.42
CA LEU A 23 -13.57 12.37 10.64
C LEU A 23 -14.69 12.93 11.52
N GLY A 24 -14.93 12.33 12.69
CA GLY A 24 -15.97 12.79 13.62
C GLY A 24 -15.69 14.18 14.17
N ILE A 25 -14.46 14.43 14.63
CA ILE A 25 -14.08 15.74 15.19
C ILE A 25 -14.08 16.79 14.08
N SER A 26 -13.47 16.51 12.93
CA SER A 26 -13.42 17.47 11.80
C SER A 26 -14.80 17.76 11.21
N GLY A 27 -15.70 16.78 11.16
CA GLY A 27 -17.10 16.95 10.74
C GLY A 27 -17.90 17.86 11.66
N TYR A 28 -17.69 17.74 12.98
CA TYR A 28 -18.29 18.65 13.95
C TYR A 28 -17.82 20.10 13.75
N TRP A 29 -16.53 20.32 13.55
CA TRP A 29 -16.00 21.66 13.29
C TRP A 29 -16.44 22.22 11.94
N ALA A 30 -16.51 21.39 10.90
CA ALA A 30 -16.96 21.81 9.58
C ALA A 30 -18.43 22.29 9.59
N SER A 31 -19.30 21.68 10.40
CA SER A 31 -20.70 22.11 10.54
C SER A 31 -20.86 23.35 11.42
N LEU A 32 -20.05 23.47 12.48
CA LEU A 32 -20.13 24.62 13.40
C LEU A 32 -19.61 25.92 12.77
N LEU A 33 -18.60 25.82 11.91
CA LEU A 33 -17.95 26.96 11.25
C LEU A 33 -18.53 27.26 9.86
N GLN A 34 -19.66 26.65 9.51
CA GLN A 34 -20.31 26.79 8.21
C GLN A 34 -20.82 28.23 8.04
N GLY A 35 -20.02 29.06 7.36
CA GLY A 35 -20.29 30.50 7.14
C GLY A 35 -19.23 31.46 7.67
N VAL A 36 -18.19 30.98 8.37
CA VAL A 36 -17.09 31.83 8.88
C VAL A 36 -15.76 31.37 8.28
N ALA A 37 -15.16 32.18 7.42
CA ALA A 37 -13.86 31.91 6.80
C ALA A 37 -12.73 32.12 7.81
N THR A 38 -12.42 31.08 8.59
CA THR A 38 -11.25 31.04 9.48
C THR A 38 -10.25 29.99 8.99
N SER A 39 -8.97 30.19 9.30
CA SER A 39 -7.92 29.18 9.03
C SER A 39 -8.18 27.84 9.76
N PHE A 40 -9.03 27.84 10.81
CA PHE A 40 -9.46 26.64 11.52
C PHE A 40 -10.39 25.77 10.67
N LEU A 41 -11.24 26.42 9.87
CA LEU A 41 -12.14 25.73 8.94
C LEU A 41 -11.36 25.05 7.81
N THR A 42 -10.29 25.68 7.27
CA THR A 42 -9.49 25.08 6.20
C THR A 42 -8.70 23.86 6.67
N SER A 43 -8.21 23.87 7.91
CA SER A 43 -7.49 22.71 8.48
C SER A 43 -8.41 21.55 8.77
N SER A 44 -9.60 21.86 9.29
CA SER A 44 -10.61 20.84 9.58
C SER A 44 -11.17 20.22 8.31
N SER A 45 -11.45 21.02 7.27
CA SER A 45 -11.95 20.50 5.99
C SER A 45 -10.91 19.65 5.25
N PHE A 46 -9.63 20.01 5.33
CA PHE A 46 -8.55 19.18 4.79
C PHE A 46 -8.46 17.83 5.52
N SER A 47 -8.45 17.84 6.85
CA SER A 47 -8.42 16.61 7.66
C SER A 47 -9.64 15.71 7.43
N LEU A 48 -10.81 16.33 7.22
CA LEU A 48 -12.04 15.64 6.85
C LEU A 48 -11.88 14.95 5.49
N ALA A 49 -11.41 15.69 4.48
CA ALA A 49 -11.20 15.14 3.14
C ALA A 49 -10.20 13.96 3.17
N VAL A 50 -9.07 14.10 3.87
CA VAL A 50 -8.10 13.02 4.03
C VAL A 50 -8.70 11.79 4.71
N SER A 51 -9.56 12.00 5.72
CA SER A 51 -10.23 10.89 6.43
C SER A 51 -11.23 10.15 5.54
N VAL A 52 -12.03 10.88 4.75
CA VAL A 52 -12.96 10.30 3.76
C VAL A 52 -12.20 9.54 2.67
N ILE A 53 -11.13 10.12 2.13
CA ILE A 53 -10.27 9.48 1.13
C ILE A 53 -9.66 8.20 1.70
N THR A 54 -9.18 8.23 2.95
CA THR A 54 -8.65 7.05 3.64
C THR A 54 -9.68 5.94 3.70
N TRP A 55 -10.92 6.25 4.09
CA TRP A 55 -12.02 5.29 4.07
C TRP A 55 -12.32 4.77 2.66
N ALA A 56 -12.41 5.66 1.67
CA ALA A 56 -12.71 5.30 0.29
C ALA A 56 -11.67 4.37 -0.34
N PHE A 57 -10.40 4.48 0.03
CA PHE A 57 -9.33 3.62 -0.50
C PHE A 57 -9.08 2.37 0.36
N MET A 58 -9.00 2.50 1.69
CA MET A 58 -8.68 1.37 2.58
C MET A 58 -9.85 0.39 2.70
N PHE A 59 -11.10 0.86 2.71
CA PHE A 59 -12.26 -0.01 2.88
C PHE A 59 -12.41 -1.03 1.72
N PRO A 60 -12.33 -0.64 0.43
CA PRO A 60 -12.35 -1.60 -0.67
C PRO A 60 -11.17 -2.58 -0.64
N ILE A 61 -9.97 -2.13 -0.26
CA ILE A 61 -8.78 -3.01 -0.18
C ILE A 61 -9.02 -4.12 0.86
N LEU A 62 -9.54 -3.76 2.04
CA LEU A 62 -9.87 -4.74 3.09
C LEU A 62 -11.03 -5.65 2.69
N LEU A 63 -12.10 -5.08 2.12
CA LEU A 63 -13.28 -5.85 1.72
C LEU A 63 -12.92 -6.87 0.64
N VAL A 64 -12.18 -6.44 -0.39
CA VAL A 64 -11.76 -7.32 -1.47
C VAL A 64 -10.75 -8.36 -0.98
N GLY A 65 -9.83 -7.98 -0.10
CA GLY A 65 -8.91 -8.93 0.54
C GLY A 65 -9.63 -9.98 1.39
N ALA A 66 -10.77 -9.64 1.99
CA ALA A 66 -11.59 -10.58 2.76
C ALA A 66 -12.46 -11.48 1.86
N LEU A 67 -13.00 -10.95 0.75
CA LEU A 67 -13.93 -11.67 -0.11
C LEU A 67 -13.26 -12.52 -1.20
N ARG A 68 -12.09 -12.13 -1.73
CA ARG A 68 -11.43 -12.82 -2.85
C ARG A 68 -9.90 -12.73 -2.78
N ARG A 69 -9.23 -13.89 -2.70
CA ARG A 69 -7.79 -14.03 -3.00
C ARG A 69 -7.59 -13.94 -4.52
N GLY A 70 -6.54 -13.28 -5.01
CA GLY A 70 -6.26 -13.11 -6.45
C GLY A 70 -6.69 -11.77 -7.06
N SER A 71 -7.02 -10.75 -6.26
CA SER A 71 -7.52 -9.48 -6.81
C SER A 71 -6.40 -8.50 -7.14
N PHE A 72 -6.54 -7.79 -8.27
CA PHE A 72 -5.64 -6.71 -8.70
C PHE A 72 -5.37 -5.66 -7.60
N LEU A 73 -6.33 -5.45 -6.69
CA LEU A 73 -6.17 -4.52 -5.56
C LEU A 73 -5.18 -5.00 -4.49
N SER A 74 -4.76 -6.27 -4.53
CA SER A 74 -3.76 -6.82 -3.60
C SER A 74 -2.35 -6.90 -4.20
N TRP A 75 -2.14 -6.34 -5.40
CA TRP A 75 -0.82 -6.22 -5.99
C TRP A 75 0.05 -5.26 -5.19
N VAL A 76 1.31 -5.67 -4.96
CA VAL A 76 2.29 -4.87 -4.22
C VAL A 76 2.40 -3.45 -4.77
N ALA A 77 2.43 -3.27 -6.10
CA ALA A 77 2.55 -1.94 -6.72
C ALA A 77 1.38 -1.01 -6.38
N ILE A 78 0.15 -1.53 -6.46
CA ILE A 78 -1.07 -0.73 -6.22
C ILE A 78 -1.20 -0.42 -4.73
N GLU A 79 -1.01 -1.43 -3.87
CA GLU A 79 -1.11 -1.25 -2.43
C GLU A 79 -0.04 -0.28 -1.90
N LEU A 80 1.20 -0.40 -2.38
CA LEU A 80 2.28 0.52 -2.04
C LEU A 80 2.00 1.95 -2.56
N GLY A 81 1.45 2.07 -3.77
CA GLY A 81 1.05 3.37 -4.34
C GLY A 81 -0.02 4.06 -3.51
N ILE A 82 -1.08 3.34 -3.12
CA ILE A 82 -2.17 3.88 -2.30
C ILE A 82 -1.67 4.20 -0.88
N CYS A 83 -0.90 3.30 -0.25
CA CYS A 83 -0.34 3.55 1.08
C CYS A 83 0.64 4.74 1.07
N GLY A 84 1.46 4.87 0.02
CA GLY A 84 2.36 6.01 -0.15
C GLY A 84 1.60 7.33 -0.37
N PHE A 85 0.53 7.31 -1.15
CA PHE A 85 -0.34 8.48 -1.33
C PHE A 85 -1.02 8.90 -0.03
N LEU A 86 -1.62 7.95 0.70
CA LEU A 86 -2.23 8.20 2.01
C LEU A 86 -1.21 8.70 3.03
N TRP A 87 0.01 8.15 3.01
CA TRP A 87 1.11 8.60 3.87
C TRP A 87 1.42 10.09 3.68
N VAL A 88 1.53 10.57 2.44
CA VAL A 88 1.76 12.00 2.14
C VAL A 88 0.58 12.85 2.59
N LEU A 89 -0.66 12.41 2.36
CA LEU A 89 -1.85 13.14 2.78
C LEU A 89 -1.94 13.28 4.30
N TRP A 90 -1.66 12.21 5.06
CA TRP A 90 -1.63 12.27 6.52
C TRP A 90 -0.48 13.14 7.05
N LEU A 91 0.67 13.14 6.38
CA LEU A 91 1.78 14.06 6.71
C LEU A 91 1.36 15.53 6.52
N ALA A 92 0.74 15.84 5.38
CA ALA A 92 0.24 17.18 5.08
C ALA A 92 -0.82 17.63 6.09
N SER A 93 -1.71 16.71 6.49
CA SER A 93 -2.77 16.99 7.48
C SER A 93 -2.18 17.28 8.85
N ALA A 94 -1.21 16.47 9.27
CA ALA A 94 -0.53 16.62 10.55
C ALA A 94 0.31 17.90 10.61
N SER A 95 1.06 18.21 9.54
CA SER A 95 1.90 19.41 9.47
C SER A 95 1.05 20.68 9.43
N TYR A 96 -0.04 20.69 8.66
CA TYR A 96 -0.95 21.83 8.60
C TYR A 96 -1.61 22.09 9.95
N THR A 97 -2.13 21.05 10.61
CA THR A 97 -2.70 21.17 11.97
C THR A 97 -1.65 21.64 12.99
N THR A 98 -0.41 21.17 12.88
CA THR A 98 0.69 21.59 13.78
C THR A 98 1.10 23.05 13.54
N SER A 99 1.13 23.51 12.29
CA SER A 99 1.45 24.90 11.97
C SER A 99 0.42 25.88 12.54
N MET A 100 -0.83 25.44 12.60
CA MET A 100 -1.95 26.17 13.17
C MET A 100 -1.87 26.24 14.70
N SER A 101 -1.50 25.13 15.35
CA SER A 101 -1.35 25.06 16.80
C SER A 101 -0.04 25.67 17.30
N ALA A 102 0.98 25.87 16.46
CA ALA A 102 2.22 26.53 16.86
C ALA A 102 2.02 28.00 17.30
N GLY A 103 0.95 28.66 16.83
CA GLY A 103 0.59 30.03 17.24
C GLY A 103 -0.28 30.11 18.51
N LEU A 104 -0.99 29.04 18.86
CA LEU A 104 -1.73 28.90 20.12
C LEU A 104 -0.85 28.08 21.06
N THR A 105 -0.13 28.71 21.97
CA THR A 105 0.74 28.04 22.96
C THR A 105 0.11 26.73 23.44
N LEU A 106 0.88 25.62 23.36
CA LEU A 106 0.52 24.23 23.73
C LEU A 106 -0.15 24.05 25.10
N ASN A 107 -0.27 25.11 25.89
CA ASN A 107 -0.94 25.15 27.16
C ASN A 107 -2.41 25.51 26.95
N CYS A 108 -3.24 24.50 26.64
CA CYS A 108 -4.70 24.63 26.70
C CYS A 108 -5.19 25.04 28.11
N ASP A 109 -4.31 25.01 29.12
CA ASP A 109 -4.51 25.45 30.50
C ASP A 109 -4.56 26.99 30.65
N LEU A 110 -4.07 27.75 29.66
CA LEU A 110 -4.10 29.22 29.65
C LEU A 110 -5.32 29.78 28.89
N ALA A 111 -6.36 28.96 28.69
CA ALA A 111 -7.60 29.40 28.07
C ALA A 111 -8.50 30.09 29.11
N LEU A 112 -8.80 31.38 28.91
CA LEU A 112 -9.63 32.20 29.81
C LEU A 112 -11.10 31.73 29.93
N SER A 113 -11.54 30.77 29.10
CA SER A 113 -12.91 30.23 29.10
C SER A 113 -12.94 28.73 28.81
N THR A 114 -13.91 28.03 29.43
CA THR A 114 -14.09 26.58 29.35
C THR A 114 -14.36 26.06 27.93
N GLU A 115 -14.93 26.90 27.07
CA GLU A 115 -15.23 26.56 25.67
C GLU A 115 -13.97 26.51 24.81
N VAL A 116 -13.02 27.42 25.05
CA VAL A 116 -11.74 27.47 24.32
C VAL A 116 -10.83 26.31 24.74
N GLU A 117 -10.88 25.90 26.00
CA GLU A 117 -10.16 24.72 26.48
C GLU A 117 -10.62 23.44 25.77
N SER A 118 -11.95 23.22 25.70
CA SER A 118 -12.54 22.09 25.00
C SER A 118 -12.12 22.05 23.53
N ALA A 119 -12.16 23.20 22.85
CA ALA A 119 -11.74 23.31 21.45
C ALA A 119 -10.25 22.98 21.27
N CYS A 120 -9.38 23.51 22.15
CA CYS A 120 -7.95 23.27 22.12
C CYS A 120 -7.61 21.78 22.24
N ARG A 121 -8.24 21.08 23.20
CA ARG A 121 -8.06 19.63 23.39
C ARG A 121 -8.51 18.81 22.19
N GLN A 122 -9.58 19.22 21.50
CA GLN A 122 -10.05 18.55 20.28
C GLN A 122 -9.08 18.71 19.11
N TYR A 123 -8.49 19.88 18.91
CA TYR A 123 -7.46 20.09 17.89
C TYR A 123 -6.17 19.34 18.19
N GLN A 124 -5.77 19.29 19.47
CA GLN A 124 -4.64 18.48 19.90
C GLN A 124 -4.86 17.00 19.60
N ALA A 125 -6.09 16.50 19.76
CA ALA A 125 -6.45 15.13 19.38
C ALA A 125 -6.30 14.92 17.86
N ILE A 126 -6.85 15.82 17.02
CA ILE A 126 -6.69 15.73 15.54
C ILE A 126 -5.20 15.69 15.15
N GLN A 127 -4.38 16.55 15.76
CA GLN A 127 -2.94 16.61 15.51
C GLN A 127 -2.27 15.28 15.88
N ALA A 128 -2.53 14.75 17.08
CA ALA A 128 -1.95 13.49 17.55
C ALA A 128 -2.35 12.30 16.67
N PHE A 129 -3.64 12.14 16.37
CA PHE A 129 -4.13 11.03 15.54
C PHE A 129 -3.64 11.12 14.09
N SER A 130 -3.48 12.33 13.55
CA SER A 130 -2.90 12.53 12.21
C SER A 130 -1.42 12.11 12.15
N TRP A 131 -0.63 12.47 13.16
CA TRP A 131 0.76 12.03 13.28
C TRP A 131 0.88 10.51 13.48
N LEU A 132 -0.01 9.90 14.28
CA LEU A 132 -0.04 8.45 14.47
C LEU A 132 -0.37 7.71 13.17
N ASN A 133 -1.37 8.18 12.40
CA ASN A 133 -1.68 7.59 11.09
C ASN A 133 -0.50 7.68 10.13
N TRP A 134 0.17 8.83 10.08
CA TRP A 134 1.39 9.00 9.29
C TRP A 134 2.49 8.01 9.70
N LEU A 135 2.77 7.85 11.00
CA LEU A 135 3.78 6.92 11.51
C LEU A 135 3.47 5.47 11.16
N ILE A 136 2.21 5.03 11.33
CA ILE A 136 1.80 3.67 11.04
C ILE A 136 1.93 3.37 9.54
N LEU A 137 1.48 4.29 8.68
CA LEU A 137 1.62 4.14 7.23
C LEU A 137 3.08 4.17 6.79
N PHE A 138 3.90 5.05 7.38
CA PHE A 138 5.33 5.10 7.09
C PHE A 138 6.02 3.78 7.45
N ALA A 139 5.79 3.27 8.66
CA ALA A 139 6.34 1.99 9.10
C ALA A 139 5.92 0.85 8.16
N TYR A 140 4.65 0.83 7.74
CA TYR A 140 4.13 -0.15 6.79
C TYR A 140 4.82 -0.06 5.43
N VAL A 141 4.91 1.14 4.83
CA VAL A 141 5.57 1.38 3.54
C VAL A 141 7.04 0.95 3.60
N VAL A 142 7.77 1.33 4.66
CA VAL A 142 9.18 0.93 4.84
C VAL A 142 9.33 -0.58 4.90
N LEU A 143 8.48 -1.27 5.68
CA LEU A 143 8.50 -2.73 5.77
C LEU A 143 8.28 -3.37 4.40
N VAL A 144 7.24 -2.96 3.67
CA VAL A 144 6.94 -3.49 2.33
C VAL A 144 8.11 -3.26 1.38
N VAL A 145 8.67 -2.05 1.34
CA VAL A 145 9.83 -1.72 0.49
C VAL A 145 11.03 -2.61 0.81
N VAL A 146 11.34 -2.85 2.09
CA VAL A 146 12.44 -3.76 2.48
C VAL A 146 12.21 -5.18 1.94
N TYR A 147 10.98 -5.69 2.03
CA TYR A 147 10.65 -7.01 1.46
C TYR A 147 10.70 -7.03 -0.07
N VAL A 148 10.26 -5.95 -0.72
CA VAL A 148 10.38 -5.79 -2.18
C VAL A 148 11.83 -5.87 -2.63
N ILE A 149 12.73 -5.10 -1.99
CA ILE A 149 14.16 -5.11 -2.32
C ILE A 149 14.75 -6.51 -2.14
N LYS A 150 14.41 -7.20 -1.04
CA LYS A 150 14.87 -8.58 -0.79
C LYS A 150 14.42 -9.56 -1.86
N ALA A 151 13.18 -9.45 -2.34
CA ALA A 151 12.65 -10.33 -3.39
C ALA A 151 13.19 -9.97 -4.78
N MET A 152 13.38 -8.68 -5.07
CA MET A 152 14.00 -8.21 -6.32
C MET A 152 15.46 -8.67 -6.45
N ASN A 153 16.23 -8.64 -5.35
CA ASN A 153 17.61 -9.14 -5.34
C ASN A 153 17.70 -10.65 -5.64
N LYS A 154 16.61 -11.40 -5.53
CA LYS A 154 16.51 -12.82 -5.89
C LYS A 154 16.01 -13.05 -7.32
N GLY A 155 15.81 -12.00 -8.11
CA GLY A 155 15.35 -12.09 -9.50
C GLY A 155 13.86 -12.41 -9.68
N GLN A 156 13.04 -12.24 -8.63
CA GLN A 156 11.59 -12.48 -8.71
C GLN A 156 10.84 -11.24 -9.20
N SER A 157 9.77 -11.43 -9.98
CA SER A 157 8.84 -10.38 -10.40
C SER A 157 7.95 -9.97 -9.22
N VAL A 158 8.32 -8.87 -8.53
CA VAL A 158 7.66 -8.46 -7.29
C VAL A 158 6.41 -7.59 -7.50
N TRP A 159 6.36 -6.80 -8.58
CA TRP A 159 5.36 -5.74 -8.75
C TRP A 159 3.92 -6.23 -8.93
N THR A 160 3.77 -7.39 -9.57
CA THR A 160 2.47 -8.05 -9.82
C THR A 160 2.18 -9.17 -8.82
N MET A 161 3.07 -9.38 -7.85
CA MET A 161 2.91 -10.38 -6.82
C MET A 161 1.91 -9.89 -5.76
N GLU A 162 1.19 -10.82 -5.14
CA GLU A 162 0.38 -10.49 -3.97
C GLU A 162 1.28 -10.17 -2.78
N ILE A 163 0.87 -9.20 -1.97
CA ILE A 163 1.66 -8.78 -0.82
C ILE A 163 1.82 -9.89 0.23
N THR A 164 0.90 -10.85 0.27
CA THR A 164 0.99 -12.06 1.10
C THR A 164 2.13 -12.96 0.69
N ASP A 165 2.35 -13.11 -0.62
CA ASP A 165 3.39 -13.97 -1.19
C ASP A 165 4.75 -13.25 -1.17
N LEU A 166 4.76 -11.91 -1.13
CA LEU A 166 6.01 -11.14 -0.96
C LEU A 166 6.78 -11.54 0.31
N SER A 167 6.06 -11.90 1.38
CA SER A 167 6.68 -12.32 2.64
C SER A 167 7.43 -13.65 2.53
N THR A 168 6.92 -14.59 1.71
CA THR A 168 7.57 -15.89 1.46
C THR A 168 8.73 -15.75 0.48
N ALA A 169 8.61 -14.89 -0.53
CA ALA A 169 9.70 -14.53 -1.43
C ALA A 169 10.90 -13.89 -0.69
N GLY A 170 10.63 -12.97 0.25
CA GLY A 170 11.67 -12.25 1.00
C GLY A 170 12.36 -13.08 2.08
N SER A 171 11.64 -13.95 2.78
CA SER A 171 12.18 -14.79 3.85
C SER A 171 12.85 -16.03 3.25
N GLY A 172 14.18 -16.14 3.31
CA GLY A 172 14.98 -17.18 2.63
C GLY A 172 14.80 -18.62 3.10
N SER A 173 13.57 -19.12 3.20
CA SER A 173 13.32 -20.56 3.20
C SER A 173 13.59 -21.05 1.78
N GLY A 174 14.77 -21.64 1.56
CA GLY A 174 15.14 -22.33 0.34
C GLY A 174 14.27 -23.58 0.15
N THR A 175 13.00 -23.38 -0.19
CA THR A 175 12.17 -24.42 -0.77
C THR A 175 12.22 -24.19 -2.27
N ASP A 176 12.70 -25.20 -2.97
CA ASP A 176 13.03 -25.21 -4.39
C ASP A 176 12.10 -24.36 -5.27
N ALA A 177 12.73 -23.72 -6.26
CA ALA A 177 12.12 -22.87 -7.28
C ALA A 177 11.14 -23.59 -8.24
N SER A 178 10.46 -24.63 -7.76
CA SER A 178 9.61 -25.54 -8.56
C SER A 178 8.17 -25.60 -8.05
N THR A 179 7.77 -24.86 -7.01
CA THR A 179 6.41 -24.98 -6.43
C THR A 179 5.68 -23.67 -6.18
N ILE A 180 6.06 -22.57 -6.84
CA ILE A 180 5.09 -21.49 -7.10
C ILE A 180 4.34 -21.87 -8.37
N VAL A 181 3.49 -22.88 -8.22
CA VAL A 181 2.40 -23.14 -9.16
C VAL A 181 1.63 -21.85 -9.28
N ALA A 182 1.51 -21.40 -10.53
CA ALA A 182 0.71 -20.30 -10.97
C ALA A 182 -0.70 -20.36 -10.34
N SER A 183 -0.92 -19.55 -9.31
CA SER A 183 -2.26 -19.27 -8.81
C SER A 183 -2.92 -18.29 -9.77
N ASN A 184 -3.62 -18.82 -10.76
CA ASN A 184 -4.75 -18.21 -11.48
C ASN A 184 -4.55 -16.82 -12.13
N TYR A 185 -3.72 -16.74 -13.18
CA TYR A 185 -4.06 -15.89 -14.34
C TYR A 185 -4.61 -16.77 -15.46
N THR A 186 -5.88 -17.12 -15.35
CA THR A 186 -6.66 -17.61 -16.49
C THR A 186 -7.04 -16.41 -17.34
N GLY A 187 -6.09 -15.99 -18.17
CA GLY A 187 -6.24 -14.89 -19.12
C GLY A 187 -5.18 -15.02 -20.20
N LYS A 188 -5.52 -15.78 -21.26
CA LYS A 188 -4.79 -16.01 -22.51
C LYS A 188 -3.55 -15.11 -22.71
N THR A 189 -2.37 -15.66 -22.45
CA THR A 189 -1.13 -15.18 -23.05
C THR A 189 -0.78 -16.09 -24.21
N SER A 190 -0.88 -15.56 -25.43
CA SER A 190 -0.25 -16.11 -26.62
C SER A 190 1.24 -16.29 -26.32
N GLN A 191 1.66 -17.53 -26.26
CA GLN A 191 3.06 -17.93 -26.22
C GLN A 191 3.71 -17.48 -27.53
N PRO A 192 4.87 -16.78 -27.52
CA PRO A 192 5.62 -16.59 -28.76
C PRO A 192 6.13 -17.97 -29.17
N ASP A 193 5.61 -18.46 -30.29
CA ASP A 193 6.11 -19.67 -30.95
C ASP A 193 7.61 -19.50 -31.18
N HIS A 194 8.39 -20.32 -30.49
CA HIS A 194 9.72 -20.65 -30.93
C HIS A 194 9.59 -21.27 -32.32
N TYR A 195 10.12 -20.60 -33.33
CA TYR A 195 10.25 -21.11 -34.68
C TYR A 195 10.89 -22.51 -34.65
N GLN A 196 10.07 -23.55 -34.82
CA GLN A 196 10.54 -24.85 -35.26
C GLN A 196 11.05 -24.69 -36.69
N GLN A 197 12.37 -24.74 -36.86
CA GLN A 197 12.97 -24.93 -38.16
C GLN A 197 12.48 -26.27 -38.76
N PRO A 198 12.01 -26.31 -40.01
CA PRO A 198 11.70 -27.56 -40.68
C PRO A 198 12.99 -28.34 -40.97
N GLN A 199 13.10 -29.56 -40.44
CA GLN A 199 14.09 -30.54 -40.86
C GLN A 199 13.86 -30.89 -42.34
N PHE A 200 14.79 -30.47 -43.21
CA PHE A 200 14.88 -31.00 -44.57
C PHE A 200 15.44 -32.42 -44.53
N ASN A 201 14.64 -33.37 -44.98
CA ASN A 201 14.96 -34.78 -45.13
C ASN A 201 15.95 -34.94 -46.31
N GLN A 202 17.23 -35.18 -46.04
CA GLN A 202 18.21 -35.51 -47.09
C GLN A 202 18.24 -37.03 -47.32
N PRO A 203 18.16 -37.51 -48.59
CA PRO A 203 18.40 -38.91 -48.90
C PRO A 203 19.91 -39.25 -48.83
N VAL A 204 20.21 -40.34 -48.14
CA VAL A 204 21.55 -40.89 -47.94
C VAL A 204 22.05 -41.51 -49.26
N GLN A 205 23.18 -41.05 -49.80
CA GLN A 205 23.87 -41.71 -50.92
C GLN A 205 24.80 -42.84 -50.40
N PRO A 206 24.80 -44.03 -51.03
CA PRO A 206 25.76 -45.09 -50.72
C PRO A 206 27.13 -44.82 -51.35
N TYR A 207 28.18 -44.83 -50.53
CA TYR A 207 29.58 -44.73 -50.93
C TYR A 207 30.11 -46.12 -51.34
N HIS A 208 30.58 -46.27 -52.58
CA HIS A 208 31.32 -47.44 -53.05
C HIS A 208 32.84 -47.20 -52.93
N PRO A 209 33.62 -48.07 -52.27
CA PRO A 209 35.08 -48.02 -52.32
C PRO A 209 35.61 -48.67 -53.61
N GLN A 210 36.38 -47.91 -54.38
CA GLN A 210 37.22 -48.42 -55.48
C GLN A 210 38.57 -48.89 -54.93
N THR A 211 38.92 -50.14 -55.18
CA THR A 211 40.28 -50.67 -54.99
C THR A 211 41.14 -50.37 -56.21
N PRO A 212 42.41 -49.94 -56.04
CA PRO A 212 43.35 -49.77 -57.13
C PRO A 212 43.93 -51.13 -57.56
N GLN A 213 43.89 -51.44 -58.87
CA GLN A 213 44.70 -52.51 -59.46
C GLN A 213 46.00 -51.93 -60.01
N VAL A 214 47.10 -52.60 -59.68
CA VAL A 214 48.45 -52.46 -60.26
C VAL A 214 48.57 -53.45 -61.41
#